data_AF-A0A1F3TUI5-F1
#
_entry.id   AF-A0A1F3TUI5-F1
#
_cell.length_a   1.000
_cell.length_b   1.000
_cell.length_c   1.000
_cell.angle_alpha   90.00
_cell.angle_beta   90.00
_cell.angle_gamma   90.00
#
_symmetry.space_group_name_H-M   'P 1'
#
loop_
_entity.id
_entity.type
_entity.pdbx_description
1 polymer ?
#
loop_
_entity_poly.entity_id
_entity_poly.type
_entity_poly.pdbx_seq_one_letter_code
_entity_poly.pdbx_strand_id
1 'polypeptide(L)'
;MRWYKPWDAVKFLGENGEVIKPFSVLRNPELIYGVVNAIGLTGPGILWWVEHCYPVIQRQGLRVIVSITGEKKEDVLEMVRLLNKLDAIIGIEFNASCPNTDPLDVKNIVGIFREIKTLSRHPLLLKIGYAQPYLKIVKELERIVEAVSINSVPWRFIFGDKPSPLAKYGGGGVSGKSAQSLTWLMGREIIRETKIPVAGPVWDFDDISRLRNFGFSAVAFGSVMLVHPAWPGKFINECRHRWAVI
;
A
#
# COMPACT_ATOMS: atom_id res chain seq x y z
N MET A 1 -16.49 -2.51 -14.67
CA MET A 1 -15.43 -2.58 -15.71
C MET A 1 -14.65 -1.25 -15.79
N ARG A 2 -13.77 -0.94 -14.83
CA ARG A 2 -12.89 0.28 -14.89
C ARG A 2 -11.47 -0.01 -15.43
N TRP A 3 -11.14 -1.26 -15.76
CA TRP A 3 -9.79 -1.69 -16.14
C TRP A 3 -9.49 -1.68 -17.64
N TYR A 4 -10.41 -1.27 -18.51
CA TYR A 4 -10.16 -1.32 -19.97
C TYR A 4 -9.07 -0.32 -20.42
N LYS A 5 -8.74 0.67 -19.59
CA LYS A 5 -7.76 1.73 -19.89
C LYS A 5 -6.98 2.15 -18.63
N PRO A 6 -6.05 1.32 -18.11
CA PRO A 6 -5.27 1.65 -16.91
C PRO A 6 -4.51 2.98 -17.04
N TRP A 7 -4.12 3.35 -18.27
CA TRP A 7 -3.48 4.63 -18.58
C TRP A 7 -4.35 5.86 -18.34
N ASP A 8 -5.67 5.71 -18.19
CA ASP A 8 -6.56 6.83 -17.84
C ASP A 8 -6.48 7.17 -16.35
N ALA A 9 -6.18 6.17 -15.50
CA ALA A 9 -6.19 6.29 -14.05
C ALA A 9 -4.79 6.17 -13.42
N VAL A 10 -3.73 5.99 -14.20
CA VAL A 10 -2.34 5.92 -13.76
C VAL A 10 -1.48 6.80 -14.66
N LYS A 11 -0.67 7.69 -14.07
CA LYS A 11 0.29 8.54 -14.78
C LYS A 11 1.66 8.46 -14.13
N PHE A 12 2.71 8.38 -14.96
CA PHE A 12 4.09 8.50 -14.52
C PHE A 12 4.44 9.98 -14.38
N LEU A 13 5.15 10.33 -13.32
CA LEU A 13 5.49 11.69 -12.96
C LEU A 13 6.98 11.91 -13.06
N GLY A 14 7.37 13.07 -13.60
CA GLY A 14 8.69 13.62 -13.41
C GLY A 14 8.83 14.27 -12.04
N GLU A 15 10.00 14.87 -11.79
CA GLU A 15 10.37 15.43 -10.49
C GLU A 15 9.39 16.50 -9.99
N ASN A 16 8.86 17.33 -10.89
CA ASN A 16 8.02 18.47 -10.54
C ASN A 16 6.51 18.20 -10.69
N GLY A 17 6.13 16.93 -10.89
CA GLY A 17 4.75 16.47 -11.04
C GLY A 17 4.22 16.52 -12.48
N GLU A 18 5.05 16.86 -13.46
CA GLU A 18 4.70 16.78 -14.87
C GLU A 18 4.49 15.33 -15.31
N VAL A 19 3.54 15.10 -16.22
CA VAL A 19 3.26 13.75 -16.73
C VAL A 19 4.31 13.36 -17.77
N ILE A 20 5.02 12.26 -17.52
CA ILE A 20 5.92 11.65 -18.50
C ILE A 20 5.09 10.87 -19.52
N LYS A 21 5.30 11.17 -20.80
CA LYS A 21 4.60 10.50 -21.89
C LYS A 21 4.98 9.02 -21.95
N PRO A 22 4.06 8.10 -22.26
CA PRO A 22 4.32 6.66 -22.28
C PRO A 22 5.54 6.23 -23.12
N PHE A 23 5.80 6.90 -24.24
CA PHE A 23 6.96 6.60 -25.07
C PHE A 23 8.29 6.99 -24.41
N SER A 24 8.30 8.09 -23.64
CA SER A 24 9.47 8.53 -22.88
C SER A 24 9.75 7.63 -21.68
N VAL A 25 8.71 7.05 -21.07
CA VAL A 25 8.84 6.07 -19.97
C VAL A 25 9.67 4.85 -20.39
N LEU A 26 9.49 4.37 -21.63
CA LEU A 26 10.22 3.22 -22.14
C LEU A 26 11.69 3.53 -22.47
N ARG A 27 11.97 4.74 -22.96
CA ARG A 27 13.32 5.13 -23.40
C ARG A 27 14.19 5.65 -22.25
N ASN A 28 13.57 6.41 -21.36
CA ASN A 28 14.24 7.18 -20.31
C ASN A 28 13.51 6.97 -18.96
N PRO A 29 13.43 5.72 -18.45
CA PRO A 29 12.71 5.44 -17.21
C PRO A 29 13.28 6.17 -15.98
N GLU A 30 14.54 6.59 -16.03
CA GLU A 30 15.21 7.41 -15.01
C GLU A 30 14.58 8.80 -14.82
N LEU A 31 13.80 9.27 -15.80
CA LEU A 31 13.04 10.53 -15.70
C LEU A 31 11.79 10.38 -14.83
N ILE A 32 11.45 9.16 -14.40
CA ILE A 32 10.27 8.89 -13.58
C ILE A 32 10.67 9.01 -12.12
N TYR A 33 10.05 9.96 -11.44
CA TYR A 33 10.21 10.19 -10.01
C TYR A 33 9.00 9.70 -9.23
N GLY A 34 7.88 9.41 -9.88
CA GLY A 34 6.72 8.91 -9.16
C GLY A 34 5.62 8.42 -10.07
N VAL A 35 4.54 7.98 -9.42
CA VAL A 35 3.31 7.56 -10.08
C VAL A 35 2.16 8.19 -9.33
N VAL A 36 1.23 8.83 -10.04
CA VAL A 36 -0.08 9.19 -9.50
C VAL A 36 -1.13 8.23 -10.03
N ASN A 37 -1.99 7.75 -9.14
CA ASN A 37 -3.08 6.84 -9.52
C ASN A 37 -4.42 7.18 -8.86
N ALA A 38 -5.51 6.82 -9.53
CA ALA A 38 -6.89 6.96 -9.06
C ALA A 38 -7.74 5.74 -9.50
N ILE A 39 -7.22 4.53 -9.28
CA ILE A 39 -7.82 3.26 -9.75
C ILE A 39 -9.18 2.98 -9.07
N GLY A 40 -9.35 3.43 -7.82
CA GLY A 40 -10.62 3.32 -7.09
C GLY A 40 -10.99 1.90 -6.66
N LEU A 41 -10.00 1.05 -6.36
CA LEU A 41 -10.18 -0.27 -5.71
C LEU A 41 -11.15 -1.24 -6.42
N THR A 42 -11.30 -1.11 -7.74
CA THR A 42 -12.31 -1.86 -8.52
C THR A 42 -11.87 -3.26 -8.95
N GLY A 43 -11.41 -4.11 -8.03
CA GLY A 43 -11.00 -5.49 -8.37
C GLY A 43 -12.16 -6.40 -8.83
N PRO A 44 -11.87 -7.60 -9.37
CA PRO A 44 -12.89 -8.59 -9.75
C PRO A 44 -13.66 -9.20 -8.56
N GLY A 45 -13.32 -8.80 -7.33
CA GLY A 45 -13.98 -9.23 -6.09
C GLY A 45 -13.31 -10.44 -5.43
N ILE A 46 -13.62 -10.65 -4.15
CA ILE A 46 -13.01 -11.70 -3.34
C ILE A 46 -13.34 -13.10 -3.83
N LEU A 47 -14.58 -13.35 -4.29
CA LEU A 47 -14.98 -14.67 -4.76
C LEU A 47 -14.16 -15.09 -5.98
N TRP A 48 -13.98 -14.17 -6.94
CA TRP A 48 -13.11 -14.40 -8.08
C TRP A 48 -11.67 -14.68 -7.64
N TRP A 49 -11.14 -13.92 -6.68
CA TRP A 49 -9.79 -14.13 -6.15
C TRP A 49 -9.61 -15.51 -5.49
N VAL A 50 -10.61 -15.97 -4.72
CA VAL A 50 -10.61 -17.31 -4.09
C VAL A 50 -10.65 -18.41 -5.13
N GLU A 51 -11.40 -18.23 -6.22
CA GLU A 51 -11.50 -19.23 -7.27
C GLU A 51 -10.25 -19.28 -8.18
N HIS A 52 -9.65 -18.12 -8.47
CA HIS A 52 -8.61 -18.01 -9.51
C HIS A 52 -7.19 -17.79 -8.97
N CYS A 53 -7.03 -16.99 -7.91
CA CYS A 53 -5.71 -16.63 -7.37
C CYS A 53 -5.28 -17.58 -6.24
N TYR A 54 -6.18 -17.91 -5.31
CA TYR A 54 -5.86 -18.75 -4.16
C TYR A 54 -5.28 -20.12 -4.52
N PRO A 55 -5.80 -20.86 -5.53
CA PRO A 55 -5.21 -22.15 -5.91
C PRO A 55 -3.77 -22.03 -6.41
N VAL A 56 -3.42 -20.91 -7.06
CA VAL A 56 -2.03 -20.65 -7.48
C VAL A 56 -1.14 -20.41 -6.26
N ILE A 57 -1.60 -19.60 -5.30
CA ILE A 57 -0.89 -19.31 -4.05
C ILE A 57 -0.59 -20.60 -3.29
N GLN A 58 -1.59 -21.47 -3.15
CA GLN A 58 -1.46 -22.75 -2.46
C GLN A 58 -0.47 -23.69 -3.19
N ARG A 59 -0.60 -23.85 -4.51
CA ARG A 59 0.30 -24.71 -5.30
C ARG A 59 1.75 -24.24 -5.26
N GLN A 60 1.98 -22.93 -5.21
CA GLN A 60 3.31 -22.33 -5.24
C GLN A 60 3.91 -22.16 -3.83
N GLY A 61 3.16 -22.44 -2.75
CA GLY A 61 3.65 -22.27 -1.38
C GLY A 61 3.99 -20.83 -1.00
N LEU A 62 3.31 -19.85 -1.60
CA LEU A 62 3.61 -18.44 -1.38
C LEU A 62 3.10 -17.97 -0.01
N ARG A 63 3.89 -17.17 0.70
CA ARG A 63 3.49 -16.50 1.95
C ARG A 63 2.73 -15.22 1.61
N VAL A 64 1.40 -15.28 1.61
CA VAL A 64 0.54 -14.16 1.17
C VAL A 64 -0.20 -13.50 2.33
N ILE A 65 -0.12 -12.16 2.39
CA ILE A 65 -1.02 -11.32 3.18
C ILE A 65 -2.08 -10.77 2.21
N VAL A 66 -3.36 -10.98 2.50
CA VAL A 66 -4.45 -10.55 1.61
C VAL A 66 -4.91 -9.15 2.01
N SER A 67 -4.73 -8.19 1.11
CA SER A 67 -5.23 -6.82 1.30
C SER A 67 -6.72 -6.75 0.95
N ILE A 68 -7.55 -6.33 1.90
CA ILE A 68 -9.00 -6.18 1.74
C ILE A 68 -9.45 -4.74 1.95
N THR A 69 -10.58 -4.40 1.34
CA THR A 69 -11.26 -3.10 1.44
C THR A 69 -12.71 -3.31 1.07
N GLY A 70 -13.63 -2.54 1.63
CA GLY A 70 -15.06 -2.63 1.31
C GLY A 70 -15.76 -1.31 1.57
N GLU A 71 -16.85 -1.05 0.85
CA GLU A 71 -17.64 0.18 1.02
C GLU A 71 -18.45 0.16 2.32
N LYS A 72 -18.93 -1.02 2.70
CA LYS A 72 -19.64 -1.25 3.96
C LYS A 72 -18.82 -2.12 4.88
N LYS A 73 -19.00 -1.91 6.19
CA LYS A 73 -18.34 -2.72 7.22
C LYS A 73 -18.71 -4.19 7.06
N GLU A 74 -19.97 -4.49 6.76
CA GLU A 74 -20.49 -5.84 6.61
C GLU A 74 -19.77 -6.60 5.49
N ASP A 75 -19.47 -5.92 4.39
CA ASP A 75 -18.71 -6.50 3.27
C ASP A 75 -17.29 -6.88 3.70
N VAL A 76 -16.63 -6.02 4.49
CA VAL A 76 -15.29 -6.28 5.04
C VAL A 76 -15.31 -7.49 5.97
N LEU A 77 -16.30 -7.56 6.87
CA LEU A 77 -16.42 -8.69 7.78
C LEU A 77 -16.71 -9.99 7.03
N GLU A 78 -17.52 -9.96 5.98
CA GLU A 78 -17.78 -11.14 5.16
C GLU A 78 -16.52 -11.61 4.40
N MET A 79 -15.73 -10.67 3.89
CA MET A 79 -14.42 -10.99 3.33
C MET A 79 -13.52 -11.71 4.34
N VAL A 80 -13.49 -11.25 5.60
CA VAL A 80 -12.73 -11.91 6.67
C VAL A 80 -13.25 -13.33 6.94
N ARG A 81 -14.57 -13.55 6.98
CA ARG A 81 -15.15 -14.91 7.15
C ARG A 81 -14.74 -15.86 6.03
N LEU A 82 -14.71 -15.38 4.80
CA LEU A 82 -14.25 -16.15 3.65
C LEU A 82 -12.76 -16.49 3.77
N LEU A 83 -11.92 -15.51 4.11
CA LEU A 83 -10.47 -15.70 4.27
C LEU A 83 -10.12 -16.62 5.45
N ASN A 84 -10.95 -16.67 6.49
CA ASN A 84 -10.83 -17.64 7.59
C ASN A 84 -11.01 -19.11 7.14
N LYS A 85 -11.52 -19.39 5.95
CA LYS A 85 -11.62 -20.75 5.41
C LYS A 85 -10.37 -21.18 4.63
N LEU A 86 -9.40 -20.27 4.49
CA LEU A 86 -8.20 -20.46 3.66
C LEU A 86 -6.97 -20.63 4.55
N ASP A 87 -6.23 -21.72 4.36
CA ASP A 87 -5.07 -22.07 5.18
C ASP A 87 -3.74 -21.56 4.59
N ALA A 88 -3.69 -21.26 3.29
CA ALA A 88 -2.44 -20.86 2.62
C ALA A 88 -2.12 -19.35 2.71
N ILE A 89 -2.89 -18.57 3.46
CA ILE A 89 -2.61 -17.14 3.72
C ILE A 89 -2.02 -16.97 5.12
N ILE A 90 -1.15 -15.99 5.29
CA ILE A 90 -0.44 -15.74 6.57
C ILE A 90 -0.93 -14.50 7.31
N GLY A 91 -1.89 -13.77 6.74
CA GLY A 91 -2.40 -12.54 7.31
C GLY A 91 -3.43 -11.84 6.43
N ILE A 92 -4.10 -10.87 7.03
CA ILE A 92 -5.05 -9.97 6.37
C ILE A 92 -4.53 -8.55 6.58
N GLU A 93 -4.49 -7.75 5.52
CA GLU A 93 -4.22 -6.32 5.58
C GLU A 93 -5.54 -5.58 5.30
N PHE A 94 -6.05 -4.81 6.26
CA PHE A 94 -7.21 -3.96 6.00
C PHE A 94 -6.73 -2.58 5.55
N ASN A 95 -7.10 -2.22 4.31
CA ASN A 95 -6.83 -0.92 3.74
C ASN A 95 -7.91 0.08 4.13
N ALA A 96 -7.62 0.91 5.12
CA ALA A 96 -8.56 1.86 5.72
C ALA A 96 -8.73 3.16 4.92
N SER A 97 -8.34 3.17 3.63
CA SER A 97 -8.45 4.34 2.74
C SER A 97 -9.71 4.33 1.86
N CYS A 98 -10.78 3.63 2.28
CA CYS A 98 -11.99 3.42 1.48
C CYS A 98 -12.72 4.75 1.15
N PRO A 99 -13.29 4.91 -0.05
CA PRO A 99 -13.94 6.16 -0.48
C PRO A 99 -15.18 6.58 0.32
N ASN A 100 -15.85 5.66 1.04
CA ASN A 100 -17.10 5.95 1.77
C ASN A 100 -16.95 5.95 3.29
N THR A 101 -15.81 5.52 3.81
CA THR A 101 -15.46 5.75 5.22
C THR A 101 -14.85 7.14 5.26
N ASP A 102 -15.40 8.06 6.05
CA ASP A 102 -14.71 9.33 6.27
C ASP A 102 -13.28 8.99 6.75
N PRO A 103 -12.23 9.30 5.96
CA PRO A 103 -10.87 8.93 6.29
C PRO A 103 -10.40 9.59 7.60
N LEU A 104 -11.16 10.57 8.10
CA LEU A 104 -10.95 11.28 9.35
C LEU A 104 -11.71 10.67 10.54
N ASP A 105 -12.65 9.75 10.32
CA ASP A 105 -13.41 9.11 11.40
C ASP A 105 -12.61 7.98 12.06
N VAL A 106 -11.77 8.39 13.00
CA VAL A 106 -10.96 7.49 13.84
C VAL A 106 -11.81 6.44 14.54
N LYS A 107 -12.97 6.82 15.09
CA LYS A 107 -13.78 5.91 15.92
C LYS A 107 -14.34 4.79 15.06
N ASN A 108 -14.83 5.12 13.87
CA ASN A 108 -15.36 4.13 12.95
C ASN A 108 -14.25 3.19 12.45
N ILE A 109 -13.11 3.73 12.02
CA ILE A 109 -11.96 2.90 11.57
C ILE A 109 -11.53 1.94 12.68
N VAL A 110 -11.29 2.44 13.89
CA VAL A 110 -10.87 1.62 15.03
C VAL A 110 -11.94 0.58 15.40
N GLY A 111 -13.23 0.94 15.33
CA GLY A 111 -14.36 0.03 15.54
C GLY A 111 -14.34 -1.15 14.58
N ILE A 112 -14.14 -0.89 13.28
CA ILE A 112 -14.04 -1.93 12.25
C ILE A 112 -12.85 -2.86 12.55
N PHE A 113 -11.69 -2.32 12.88
CA PHE A 113 -10.51 -3.15 13.25
C PHE A 113 -10.77 -4.05 14.46
N ARG A 114 -11.49 -3.55 15.48
CA ARG A 114 -11.87 -4.36 16.65
C ARG A 114 -12.77 -5.52 16.24
N GLU A 115 -13.76 -5.28 15.38
CA GLU A 115 -14.65 -6.33 14.86
C GLU A 115 -13.90 -7.34 13.97
N ILE A 116 -12.95 -6.88 13.15
CA ILE A 116 -12.09 -7.81 12.38
C ILE A 116 -11.23 -8.66 13.33
N LYS A 117 -10.65 -8.07 14.38
CA LYS A 117 -9.78 -8.79 15.32
C LYS A 117 -10.52 -9.88 16.10
N THR A 118 -11.80 -9.67 16.45
CA THR A 118 -12.60 -10.70 17.12
C THR A 118 -12.99 -11.83 16.16
N LEU A 119 -13.14 -11.54 14.86
CA LEU A 119 -13.59 -12.49 13.86
C LEU A 119 -12.44 -13.26 13.19
N SER A 120 -11.31 -12.61 12.96
CA SER A 120 -10.18 -13.16 12.18
C SER A 120 -9.38 -14.17 12.99
N ARG A 121 -9.04 -15.30 12.37
CA ARG A 121 -8.01 -16.23 12.90
C ARG A 121 -6.59 -15.87 12.45
N HIS A 122 -6.48 -14.94 11.51
CA HIS A 122 -5.23 -14.53 10.88
C HIS A 122 -4.69 -13.22 11.49
N PRO A 123 -3.35 -13.03 11.52
CA PRO A 123 -2.72 -11.74 11.82
C PRO A 123 -3.35 -10.59 11.02
N LEU A 124 -3.57 -9.45 11.68
CA LEU A 124 -4.22 -8.28 11.09
C LEU A 124 -3.22 -7.13 10.93
N LEU A 125 -3.12 -6.59 9.73
CA LEU A 125 -2.29 -5.44 9.40
C LEU A 125 -3.17 -4.25 9.05
N LEU A 126 -2.69 -3.05 9.35
CA LEU A 126 -3.31 -1.79 8.94
C LEU A 126 -2.53 -1.21 7.75
N LYS A 127 -3.23 -0.91 6.65
CA LYS A 127 -2.70 -0.04 5.59
C LYS A 127 -3.33 1.34 5.68
N ILE A 128 -2.50 2.36 5.94
CA ILE A 128 -2.95 3.69 6.33
C ILE A 128 -2.34 4.79 5.46
N GLY A 129 -3.14 5.81 5.14
CA GLY A 129 -2.75 6.93 4.29
C GLY A 129 -2.37 8.20 5.05
N TYR A 130 -1.56 9.05 4.42
CA TYR A 130 -1.03 10.30 4.99
C TYR A 130 -2.09 11.34 5.35
N ALA A 131 -3.23 11.36 4.65
CA ALA A 131 -4.33 12.29 4.92
C ALA A 131 -5.16 11.93 6.17
N GLN A 132 -5.00 10.72 6.69
CA GLN A 132 -5.75 10.25 7.86
C GLN A 132 -5.09 10.80 9.13
N PRO A 133 -5.81 10.90 10.26
CA PRO A 133 -5.22 11.13 11.59
C PRO A 133 -4.42 9.90 12.06
N TYR A 134 -3.38 9.55 11.32
CA TYR A 134 -2.72 8.24 11.37
C TYR A 134 -2.10 7.91 12.71
N LEU A 135 -1.46 8.88 13.40
CA LEU A 135 -0.89 8.65 14.73
C LEU A 135 -1.96 8.29 15.75
N LYS A 136 -3.14 8.92 15.69
CA LYS A 136 -4.23 8.62 16.60
C LYS A 136 -4.79 7.22 16.34
N ILE A 137 -5.04 6.90 15.06
CA ILE A 137 -5.54 5.58 14.65
C ILE A 137 -4.55 4.48 15.08
N VAL A 138 -3.27 4.62 14.75
CA VAL A 138 -2.23 3.63 15.07
C VAL A 138 -2.09 3.43 16.58
N LYS A 139 -2.09 4.52 17.38
CA LYS A 139 -2.07 4.41 18.86
C LYS A 139 -3.26 3.64 19.41
N GLU A 140 -4.46 3.86 18.89
CA GLU A 140 -5.65 3.10 19.31
C GLU A 140 -5.65 1.63 18.87
N LEU A 141 -4.84 1.28 17.85
CA LEU A 141 -4.73 -0.06 17.27
C LEU A 141 -3.50 -0.86 17.73
N GLU A 142 -2.65 -0.31 18.62
CA GLU A 142 -1.37 -0.91 19.00
C GLU A 142 -1.45 -2.34 19.56
N ARG A 143 -2.59 -2.71 20.17
CA ARG A 143 -2.83 -4.08 20.68
C ARG A 143 -3.75 -4.92 19.79
N ILE A 144 -4.06 -4.43 18.60
CA ILE A 144 -5.03 -5.02 17.67
C ILE A 144 -4.33 -5.49 16.41
N VAL A 145 -3.44 -4.66 15.85
CA VAL A 145 -2.73 -4.94 14.60
C VAL A 145 -1.29 -5.38 14.86
N GLU A 146 -0.79 -6.26 13.99
CA GLU A 146 0.55 -6.85 14.09
C GLU A 146 1.60 -6.03 13.33
N ALA A 147 1.18 -5.25 12.32
CA ALA A 147 2.04 -4.35 11.58
C ALA A 147 1.24 -3.25 10.86
N VAL A 148 1.95 -2.20 10.44
CA VAL A 148 1.42 -1.11 9.63
C VAL A 148 2.16 -1.04 8.30
N SER A 149 1.41 -0.85 7.20
CA SER A 149 1.96 -0.50 5.88
C SER A 149 1.46 0.87 5.44
N ILE A 150 2.30 1.59 4.71
CA ILE A 150 2.02 2.99 4.32
C ILE A 150 1.41 3.04 2.92
N ASN A 151 0.28 3.73 2.79
CA ASN A 151 -0.40 3.95 1.53
C ASN A 151 0.17 5.19 0.79
N SER A 152 -0.24 5.39 -0.46
CA SER A 152 0.13 6.57 -1.26
C SER A 152 -0.28 7.90 -0.60
N VAL A 153 0.38 8.98 -1.01
CA VAL A 153 0.15 10.33 -0.47
C VAL A 153 -0.72 11.12 -1.45
N PRO A 154 -1.83 11.75 -1.01
CA PRO A 154 -2.67 12.51 -1.94
C PRO A 154 -1.89 13.64 -2.63
N TRP A 155 -2.16 13.85 -3.92
CA TRP A 155 -1.48 14.83 -4.77
C TRP A 155 -1.19 16.18 -4.11
N ARG A 156 -2.20 16.76 -3.45
CA ARG A 156 -2.12 18.07 -2.81
C ARG A 156 -1.01 18.21 -1.75
N PHE A 157 -0.63 17.12 -1.09
CA PHE A 157 0.45 17.16 -0.09
C PHE A 157 1.84 17.15 -0.72
N ILE A 158 1.96 16.71 -1.98
CA ILE A 158 3.24 16.67 -2.71
C ILE A 158 3.40 17.90 -3.59
N PHE A 159 2.35 18.25 -4.34
CA PHE A 159 2.43 19.26 -5.40
C PHE A 159 1.57 20.51 -5.12
N GLY A 160 0.99 20.63 -3.92
CA GLY A 160 0.16 21.77 -3.53
C GLY A 160 -1.07 21.94 -4.42
N ASP A 161 -1.32 23.18 -4.83
CA ASP A 161 -2.49 23.57 -5.65
C ASP A 161 -2.30 23.32 -7.15
N LYS A 162 -1.15 22.76 -7.58
CA LYS A 162 -0.96 22.40 -8.99
C LYS A 162 -2.09 21.48 -9.45
N PRO A 163 -2.71 21.70 -10.63
CA PRO A 163 -3.74 20.81 -11.14
C PRO A 163 -3.21 19.39 -11.30
N SER A 164 -3.84 18.42 -10.65
CA SER A 164 -3.50 17.02 -10.85
C SER A 164 -3.90 16.57 -12.27
N PRO A 165 -3.08 15.74 -12.95
CA PRO A 165 -3.48 15.13 -14.22
C PRO A 165 -4.66 14.14 -14.06
N LEU A 166 -4.98 13.76 -12.83
CA LEU A 166 -6.13 12.94 -12.45
C LEU A 166 -7.20 13.74 -11.69
N ALA A 167 -7.27 15.07 -11.86
CA ALA A 167 -8.25 15.93 -11.20
C ALA A 167 -9.70 15.45 -11.39
N LYS A 168 -10.05 14.95 -12.58
CA LYS A 168 -11.37 14.35 -12.87
C LYS A 168 -11.74 13.14 -12.00
N TYR A 169 -10.77 12.56 -11.28
CA TYR A 169 -10.95 11.45 -10.34
C TYR A 169 -10.61 11.85 -8.89
N GLY A 170 -10.62 13.15 -8.57
CA GLY A 170 -10.29 13.64 -7.22
C GLY A 170 -8.80 13.84 -6.96
N GLY A 171 -7.97 13.86 -8.01
CA GLY A 171 -6.55 14.20 -7.93
C GLY A 171 -5.60 13.01 -7.74
N GLY A 172 -6.06 11.93 -7.10
CA GLY A 172 -5.30 10.68 -6.97
C GLY A 172 -4.20 10.68 -5.89
N GLY A 173 -3.65 9.48 -5.66
CA GLY A 173 -2.55 9.23 -4.74
C GLY A 173 -1.21 9.10 -5.46
N VAL A 174 -0.21 9.81 -4.96
CA VAL A 174 1.17 9.85 -5.42
C VAL A 174 2.02 8.86 -4.63
N SER A 175 2.83 8.09 -5.34
CA SER A 175 3.78 7.12 -4.79
C SER A 175 5.08 7.13 -5.60
N GLY A 176 6.09 6.40 -5.14
CA GLY A 176 7.45 6.47 -5.68
C GLY A 176 8.27 7.60 -5.05
N LYS A 177 9.40 7.93 -5.65
CA LYS A 177 10.39 8.91 -5.14
C LYS A 177 9.76 10.24 -4.71
N SER A 178 8.81 10.76 -5.50
CA SER A 178 8.08 12.00 -5.20
C SER A 178 7.35 12.00 -3.85
N ALA A 179 6.93 10.84 -3.34
CA ALA A 179 6.22 10.71 -2.07
C ALA A 179 7.08 10.14 -0.92
N GLN A 180 8.34 9.79 -1.18
CA GLN A 180 9.18 9.09 -0.20
C GLN A 180 9.42 9.91 1.06
N SER A 181 9.73 11.20 0.93
CA SER A 181 9.99 12.06 2.09
C SER A 181 8.83 12.06 3.09
N LEU A 182 7.59 12.21 2.61
CA LEU A 182 6.41 12.22 3.48
C LEU A 182 6.04 10.83 4.00
N THR A 183 6.13 9.78 3.17
CA THR A 183 5.86 8.41 3.64
C THR A 183 6.88 7.95 4.67
N TRP A 184 8.16 8.30 4.51
CA TRP A 184 9.20 7.96 5.46
C TRP A 184 9.07 8.78 6.75
N LEU A 185 8.71 10.07 6.65
CA LEU A 185 8.38 10.89 7.82
C LEU A 185 7.26 10.26 8.63
N MET A 186 6.13 9.96 7.98
CA MET A 186 4.96 9.32 8.61
C MET A 186 5.34 7.99 9.28
N GLY A 187 6.09 7.13 8.60
CA GLY A 187 6.51 5.86 9.18
C GLY A 187 7.45 6.03 10.38
N ARG A 188 8.38 6.98 10.33
CA ARG A 188 9.27 7.30 11.46
C ARG A 188 8.51 7.83 12.66
N GLU A 189 7.48 8.65 12.44
CA GLU A 189 6.62 9.10 13.53
C GLU A 189 5.88 7.91 14.16
N ILE A 190 5.33 7.00 13.35
CA ILE A 190 4.67 5.79 13.87
C ILE A 190 5.64 4.92 14.69
N ILE A 191 6.87 4.71 14.19
CA ILE A 191 7.93 3.94 14.87
C ILE A 191 8.32 4.59 16.20
N ARG A 192 8.37 5.92 16.26
CA ARG A 192 8.72 6.65 17.49
C ARG A 192 7.62 6.56 18.54
N GLU A 193 6.36 6.61 18.09
CA GLU A 193 5.20 6.78 18.96
C GLU A 193 4.55 5.46 19.38
N THR A 194 4.92 4.34 18.75
CA THR A 194 4.34 3.00 19.00
C THR A 194 5.38 1.89 18.85
N LYS A 195 5.07 0.69 19.32
CA LYS A 195 5.91 -0.51 19.14
C LYS A 195 5.55 -1.34 17.89
N ILE A 196 4.62 -0.85 17.07
CA ILE A 196 4.10 -1.61 15.93
C ILE A 196 5.17 -1.63 14.81
N PRO A 197 5.51 -2.81 14.27
CA PRO A 197 6.35 -2.93 13.07
C PRO A 197 5.78 -2.16 11.88
N VAL A 198 6.63 -1.40 11.19
CA VAL A 198 6.23 -0.60 10.01
C VAL A 198 6.92 -1.09 8.74
N ALA A 199 6.14 -1.26 7.67
CA ALA A 199 6.60 -1.52 6.32
C ALA A 199 6.61 -0.24 5.47
N GLY A 200 7.79 0.14 4.97
CA GLY A 200 8.01 1.39 4.23
C GLY A 200 8.14 1.18 2.72
N PRO A 201 7.67 2.13 1.87
CA PRO A 201 7.80 2.01 0.42
C PRO A 201 9.23 2.29 -0.06
N VAL A 202 9.69 1.51 -1.04
CA VAL A 202 11.01 1.66 -1.68
C VAL A 202 10.89 2.04 -3.16
N TRP A 203 11.89 2.77 -3.65
CA TRP A 203 12.05 3.14 -5.05
C TRP A 203 13.40 2.70 -5.60
N ASP A 204 14.47 2.99 -4.86
CA ASP A 204 15.85 2.66 -5.18
C ASP A 204 16.38 1.56 -4.23
N PHE A 205 17.47 0.87 -4.62
CA PHE A 205 18.03 -0.23 -3.80
C PHE A 205 18.51 0.27 -2.42
N ASP A 206 19.16 1.42 -2.38
CA ASP A 206 19.70 2.01 -1.16
C ASP A 206 18.62 2.39 -0.13
N ASP A 207 17.38 2.55 -0.58
CA ASP A 207 16.24 2.84 0.31
C ASP A 207 16.04 1.73 1.33
N ILE A 208 16.37 0.47 0.99
CA ILE A 208 16.23 -0.66 1.90
C ILE A 208 17.11 -0.46 3.14
N SER A 209 18.38 -0.06 2.94
CA SER A 209 19.30 0.21 4.04
C SER A 209 18.88 1.46 4.82
N ARG A 210 18.44 2.52 4.13
CA ARG A 210 17.96 3.75 4.77
C ARG A 210 16.75 3.51 5.66
N LEU A 211 15.74 2.79 5.15
CA LEU A 211 14.54 2.43 5.91
C LEU A 211 14.88 1.57 7.13
N ARG A 212 15.77 0.59 6.98
CA ARG A 212 16.26 -0.20 8.12
C ARG A 212 16.90 0.70 9.19
N ASN A 213 17.75 1.65 8.79
CA ASN A 213 18.37 2.62 9.72
C ASN A 213 17.35 3.55 10.38
N PHE A 214 16.23 3.83 9.71
CA PHE A 214 15.11 4.58 10.28
C PHE A 214 14.21 3.75 11.21
N GLY A 215 14.49 2.46 11.37
CA GLY A 215 13.76 1.55 12.27
C GLY A 215 12.57 0.82 11.62
N PHE A 216 12.42 0.90 10.29
CA PHE A 216 11.39 0.11 9.60
C PHE A 216 11.71 -1.38 9.70
N SER A 217 10.68 -2.19 9.94
CA SER A 217 10.82 -3.64 10.11
C SER A 217 10.74 -4.40 8.79
N ALA A 218 10.13 -3.78 7.77
CA ALA A 218 10.01 -4.35 6.44
C ALA A 218 9.99 -3.26 5.36
N VAL A 219 10.12 -3.68 4.09
CA VAL A 219 10.01 -2.82 2.92
C VAL A 219 8.91 -3.32 1.99
N ALA A 220 8.27 -2.41 1.26
CA ALA A 220 7.22 -2.71 0.31
C ALA A 220 7.56 -2.16 -1.08
N PHE A 221 7.54 -3.05 -2.07
CA PHE A 221 7.70 -2.68 -3.48
C PHE A 221 6.32 -2.39 -4.08
N GLY A 222 6.12 -1.18 -4.58
CA GLY A 222 4.86 -0.74 -5.20
C GLY A 222 5.10 -0.19 -6.60
N SER A 223 5.08 1.13 -6.74
CA SER A 223 5.22 1.83 -8.03
C SER A 223 6.50 1.53 -8.78
N VAL A 224 7.59 1.18 -8.08
CA VAL A 224 8.83 0.73 -8.73
C VAL A 224 8.60 -0.47 -9.66
N MET A 225 7.65 -1.36 -9.34
CA MET A 225 7.32 -2.51 -10.20
C MET A 225 6.59 -2.11 -11.49
N LEU A 226 5.92 -0.95 -11.50
CA LEU A 226 5.25 -0.44 -12.70
C LEU A 226 6.25 0.12 -13.70
N VAL A 227 7.40 0.60 -13.23
CA VAL A 227 8.49 1.12 -14.08
C VAL A 227 9.51 0.02 -14.38
N HIS A 228 9.87 -0.75 -13.36
CA HIS A 228 10.93 -1.76 -13.39
C HIS A 228 10.48 -3.07 -12.74
N PRO A 229 9.73 -3.93 -13.47
CA PRO A 229 9.15 -5.16 -12.90
C PRO A 229 10.17 -6.12 -12.29
N ALA A 230 11.41 -6.13 -12.79
CA ALA A 230 12.46 -7.04 -12.32
C ALA A 230 13.25 -6.52 -11.10
N TRP A 231 13.11 -5.24 -10.72
CA TRP A 231 13.92 -4.64 -9.66
C TRP A 231 13.73 -5.26 -8.28
N PRO A 232 12.51 -5.57 -7.80
CA PRO A 232 12.35 -6.19 -6.49
C PRO A 232 13.16 -7.48 -6.34
N GLY A 233 13.14 -8.35 -7.37
CA GLY A 233 13.92 -9.58 -7.37
C GLY A 233 15.43 -9.33 -7.37
N LYS A 234 15.90 -8.36 -8.17
CA LYS A 234 17.31 -7.94 -8.16
C LYS A 234 17.74 -7.42 -6.80
N PHE A 235 16.93 -6.55 -6.18
CA PHE A 235 17.23 -5.95 -4.89
C PHE A 235 17.29 -7.02 -3.81
N ILE A 236 16.33 -7.95 -3.77
CA ILE A 236 16.34 -9.06 -2.80
C ILE A 236 17.59 -9.92 -2.96
N ASN A 237 17.98 -10.28 -4.18
CA ASN A 237 19.21 -11.06 -4.42
C ASN A 237 20.45 -10.29 -3.96
N GLU A 238 20.53 -9.00 -4.26
CA GLU A 238 21.66 -8.17 -3.86
C GLU A 238 21.75 -8.01 -2.33
N CYS A 239 20.62 -7.88 -1.64
CA CYS A 239 20.58 -7.90 -0.18
C CYS A 239 21.11 -9.24 0.40
N ARG A 240 20.74 -10.37 -0.20
CA ARG A 240 21.24 -11.69 0.25
C ARG A 240 22.76 -11.79 0.12
N HIS A 241 23.33 -11.24 -0.96
CA HIS A 241 24.77 -11.19 -1.14
C HIS A 241 25.47 -10.24 -0.16
N ARG A 242 24.92 -9.03 0.06
CA ARG A 242 25.57 -7.99 0.86
C ARG A 242 25.40 -8.16 2.37
N TRP A 243 24.24 -8.67 2.81
CA TRP A 243 23.84 -8.63 4.22
C TRP A 243 23.62 -10.01 4.84
N ALA A 244 23.74 -11.10 4.07
CA ALA A 244 23.63 -12.50 4.52
C ALA A 244 22.39 -12.84 5.39
N VAL A 245 21.39 -11.95 5.44
CA VAL A 245 20.24 -12.04 6.34
C VAL A 245 19.04 -11.35 5.67
N ILE A 246 18.31 -12.10 4.84
CA ILE A 246 16.86 -11.90 4.55
C ILE A 246 16.21 -13.27 4.43
#